data_AF-A0A940HYA3-F1
#
_entry.id   AF-A0A940HYA3-F1
#
_cell.length_a   1.000
_cell.length_b   1.000
_cell.length_c   1.000
_cell.angle_alpha   90.00
_cell.angle_beta   90.00
_cell.angle_gamma   90.00
#
_symmetry.space_group_name_H-M   'P 1'
#
loop_
_entity.id
_entity.type
_entity.pdbx_description
1 polymer ?
#
loop_
_entity_poly.entity_id
_entity_poly.type
_entity_poly.pdbx_seq_one_letter_code
_entity_poly.pdbx_strand_id
1 'polypeptide(L)'
;DLPQANSEAIYKRMQTEREREAKQFRARGAEMAVTITSTADKEVTVILANANKQSEIMKGEGDGMRNKIFADAFGQDPEFFSFYRAMQAYEKALIGGETSLILSPDSDFFKFFGNTEVTKN
;
A
#
# COMPACT_ATOMS: atom_id res chain seq x y z
N ASP A 1 17.94 -80.11 0.67
CA ASP A 1 17.76 -78.77 0.10
C ASP A 1 16.32 -78.34 0.12
N LEU A 2 16.07 -77.11 0.56
CA LEU A 2 14.75 -76.48 0.49
C LEU A 2 14.46 -76.09 -0.98
N PRO A 3 13.23 -76.28 -1.48
CA PRO A 3 12.90 -76.05 -2.89
C PRO A 3 13.01 -74.57 -3.27
N GLN A 4 13.88 -74.25 -4.23
CA GLN A 4 14.20 -72.89 -4.73
C GLN A 4 12.98 -72.06 -5.16
N ALA A 5 11.92 -72.72 -5.64
CA ALA A 5 10.67 -72.07 -6.04
C ALA A 5 9.96 -71.33 -4.89
N ASN A 6 10.04 -71.85 -3.65
CA ASN A 6 9.43 -71.18 -2.49
C ASN A 6 10.20 -69.91 -2.09
N SER A 7 11.54 -69.93 -2.19
CA SER A 7 12.36 -68.75 -1.87
C SER A 7 12.12 -67.59 -2.84
N GLU A 8 11.95 -67.87 -4.13
CA GLU A 8 11.67 -66.82 -5.13
C GLU A 8 10.31 -66.15 -4.92
N ALA A 9 9.28 -66.94 -4.57
CA ALA A 9 7.95 -66.41 -4.29
C ALA A 9 7.95 -65.48 -3.05
N ILE A 10 8.68 -65.84 -1.99
CA ILE A 10 8.83 -65.00 -0.81
C ILE A 10 9.63 -63.73 -1.14
N TYR A 11 10.70 -63.82 -1.92
CA TYR A 11 11.50 -62.66 -2.32
C TYR A 11 10.70 -61.65 -3.15
N LYS A 12 9.94 -62.14 -4.15
CA LYS A 12 9.02 -61.30 -4.94
C LYS A 12 7.98 -60.61 -4.06
N ARG A 13 7.38 -61.33 -3.10
CA ARG A 13 6.42 -60.75 -2.16
C ARG A 13 7.06 -59.65 -1.31
N MET A 14 8.25 -59.88 -0.76
CA MET A 14 8.98 -58.87 0.02
C MET A 14 9.30 -57.63 -0.81
N GLN A 15 9.70 -57.80 -2.08
CA GLN A 15 9.97 -56.69 -2.99
C GLN A 15 8.70 -55.87 -3.26
N THR A 16 7.58 -56.53 -3.58
CA THR A 16 6.29 -55.85 -3.81
C THR A 16 5.82 -55.09 -2.56
N GLU A 17 5.96 -55.67 -1.37
CA GLU A 17 5.62 -55.00 -0.12
C GLU A 17 6.49 -53.75 0.12
N ARG A 18 7.81 -53.85 -0.10
CA ARG A 18 8.73 -52.71 -0.02
C ARG A 18 8.38 -51.61 -1.02
N GLU A 19 8.04 -51.98 -2.26
CA GLU A 19 7.64 -51.02 -3.29
C GLU A 19 6.31 -50.33 -2.93
N ARG A 20 5.35 -51.09 -2.37
CA ARG A 20 4.08 -50.56 -1.89
C ARG A 20 4.28 -49.58 -0.74
N GLU A 21 5.11 -49.95 0.23
CA GLU A 21 5.46 -49.12 1.38
C GLU A 21 6.15 -47.82 0.92
N ALA A 22 7.14 -47.92 0.02
CA ALA A 22 7.81 -46.74 -0.55
C ALA A 22 6.84 -45.83 -1.30
N LYS A 23 5.89 -46.39 -2.09
CA LYS A 23 4.84 -45.61 -2.75
C LYS A 23 3.95 -44.90 -1.73
N GLN A 24 3.55 -45.58 -0.65
CA GLN A 24 2.72 -44.99 0.40
C GLN A 24 3.44 -43.82 1.10
N PHE A 25 4.72 -43.98 1.43
CA PHE A 25 5.50 -42.89 2.03
C PHE A 25 5.64 -41.69 1.09
N ARG A 26 5.90 -41.91 -0.20
CA ARG A 26 5.94 -40.81 -1.18
C ARG A 26 4.60 -40.11 -1.32
N ALA A 27 3.49 -40.86 -1.35
CA ALA A 27 2.15 -40.29 -1.44
C ALA A 27 1.83 -39.41 -0.22
N ARG A 28 2.10 -39.89 0.99
CA ARG A 28 1.94 -39.09 2.22
C ARG A 28 2.85 -37.86 2.22
N GLY A 29 4.10 -38.00 1.77
CA GLY A 29 5.03 -36.88 1.64
C GLY A 29 4.49 -35.79 0.71
N ALA A 30 3.95 -36.19 -0.45
CA ALA A 30 3.33 -35.26 -1.40
C ALA A 30 2.09 -34.58 -0.82
N GLU A 31 1.21 -35.32 -0.14
CA GLU A 31 0.02 -34.78 0.51
C GLU A 31 0.37 -33.75 1.59
N MET A 32 1.35 -34.07 2.45
CA MET A 32 1.83 -33.14 3.47
C MET A 32 2.43 -31.88 2.84
N ALA A 33 3.24 -32.03 1.79
CA ALA A 33 3.83 -30.90 1.08
C ALA A 33 2.76 -29.97 0.48
N VAL A 34 1.73 -30.53 -0.17
CA VAL A 34 0.60 -29.76 -0.72
C VAL A 34 -0.16 -29.04 0.39
N THR A 35 -0.38 -29.71 1.52
CA THR A 35 -1.08 -29.11 2.66
C THR A 35 -0.29 -27.95 3.28
N ILE A 36 1.01 -28.13 3.50
CA ILE A 36 1.89 -27.11 4.06
C ILE A 36 1.96 -25.90 3.13
N THR A 37 2.20 -26.12 1.84
CA THR A 37 2.29 -25.04 0.84
C THR A 37 0.98 -24.27 0.73
N SER A 38 -0.16 -24.97 0.62
CA SER A 38 -1.48 -24.33 0.55
C SER A 38 -1.80 -23.51 1.80
N THR A 39 -1.39 -24.00 2.98
CA THR A 39 -1.59 -23.28 4.25
C THR A 39 -0.72 -22.04 4.31
N ALA A 40 0.56 -22.15 3.92
CA ALA A 40 1.48 -21.03 3.87
C ALA A 40 1.00 -19.94 2.89
N ASP A 41 0.54 -20.31 1.69
CA ASP A 41 0.03 -19.36 0.70
C ASP A 41 -1.21 -18.61 1.21
N LYS A 42 -2.11 -19.33 1.91
CA LYS A 42 -3.27 -18.73 2.57
C LYS A 42 -2.83 -17.75 3.67
N GLU A 43 -1.88 -18.14 4.52
CA GLU A 43 -1.39 -17.27 5.60
C GLU A 43 -0.74 -16.00 5.06
N VAL A 44 0.10 -16.10 4.02
CA VAL A 44 0.70 -14.95 3.34
C VAL A 44 -0.39 -13.99 2.84
N THR A 45 -1.41 -14.53 2.18
CA THR A 45 -2.53 -13.74 1.66
C THR A 45 -3.26 -13.00 2.77
N VAL A 46 -3.55 -13.69 3.88
CA VAL A 46 -4.23 -13.09 5.04
C VAL A 46 -3.38 -12.01 5.70
N ILE A 47 -2.08 -12.24 5.87
CA ILE A 47 -1.14 -11.29 6.47
C ILE A 47 -1.09 -10.01 5.61
N LEU A 48 -0.90 -10.16 4.29
CA LEU A 48 -0.86 -9.03 3.37
C LEU A 48 -2.18 -8.25 3.36
N ALA A 49 -3.32 -8.96 3.34
CA ALA A 49 -4.63 -8.32 3.39
C ALA A 49 -4.83 -7.52 4.69
N ASN A 50 -4.43 -8.08 5.83
CA ASN A 50 -4.51 -7.40 7.13
C ASN A 50 -3.58 -6.18 7.20
N ALA A 51 -2.35 -6.31 6.70
CA ALA A 51 -1.39 -5.21 6.65
C ALA A 51 -1.90 -4.06 5.76
N ASN A 52 -2.43 -4.37 4.58
CA ASN A 52 -3.04 -3.38 3.69
C ASN A 52 -4.24 -2.70 4.33
N LYS A 53 -5.13 -3.47 4.95
CA LYS A 53 -6.28 -2.92 5.69
C LYS A 53 -5.83 -1.94 6.78
N GLN A 54 -4.84 -2.32 7.59
CA GLN A 54 -4.31 -1.45 8.65
C GLN A 54 -3.67 -0.19 8.07
N SER A 55 -2.93 -0.30 6.96
CA SER A 55 -2.34 0.85 6.29
C SER A 55 -3.39 1.84 5.80
N GLU A 56 -4.46 1.36 5.15
CA GLU A 56 -5.54 2.22 4.66
C GLU A 56 -6.33 2.87 5.80
N ILE A 57 -6.56 2.15 6.90
CA ILE A 57 -7.17 2.75 8.11
C ILE A 57 -6.29 3.88 8.64
N MET A 58 -4.99 3.65 8.80
CA MET A 58 -4.06 4.64 9.35
C MET A 58 -3.94 5.88 8.43
N LYS A 59 -3.93 5.68 7.11
CA LYS A 59 -3.97 6.79 6.15
C LYS A 59 -5.28 7.58 6.29
N GLY A 60 -6.42 6.91 6.34
CA GLY A 60 -7.72 7.55 6.50
C GLY A 60 -7.85 8.34 7.80
N GLU A 61 -7.35 7.79 8.91
CA GLU A 61 -7.27 8.49 10.20
C GLU A 61 -6.35 9.71 10.14
N GLY A 62 -5.18 9.57 9.49
CA GLY A 62 -4.23 10.67 9.28
C GLY A 62 -4.82 11.80 8.42
N ASP A 63 -5.47 11.46 7.31
CA ASP A 63 -6.14 12.43 6.45
C ASP A 63 -7.31 13.11 7.16
N GLY A 64 -8.09 12.35 7.94
CA GLY A 64 -9.16 12.89 8.78
C GLY A 64 -8.64 13.88 9.81
N MET A 65 -7.56 13.52 10.53
CA MET A 65 -6.94 14.40 11.52
C MET A 65 -6.34 15.65 10.87
N ARG A 66 -5.66 15.49 9.73
CA ARG A 66 -5.13 16.61 8.96
C ARG A 66 -6.24 17.58 8.54
N ASN A 67 -7.32 17.07 7.97
CA ASN A 67 -8.45 17.89 7.56
C ASN A 67 -9.13 18.58 8.74
N LYS A 68 -9.22 17.90 9.89
CA LYS A 68 -9.73 18.50 11.12
C LYS A 68 -8.83 19.65 11.61
N ILE A 69 -7.53 19.42 11.75
CA ILE A 69 -6.55 20.47 12.15
C ILE A 69 -6.61 21.64 11.18
N PHE A 70 -6.72 21.36 9.88
CA PHE A 70 -6.87 22.37 8.85
C PHE A 70 -8.17 23.15 9.06
N ALA A 71 -9.33 22.49 9.14
CA ALA A 71 -10.61 23.17 9.39
C ALA A 71 -10.60 24.01 10.69
N ASP A 72 -10.04 23.46 11.78
CA ASP A 72 -9.93 24.13 13.07
C ASP A 72 -9.03 25.38 12.98
N ALA A 73 -7.87 25.27 12.32
CA ALA A 73 -6.97 26.40 12.08
C ALA A 73 -7.58 27.46 11.16
N PHE A 74 -8.36 27.04 10.15
CA PHE A 74 -9.03 27.93 9.20
C PHE A 74 -10.20 28.68 9.85
N GLY A 75 -10.89 28.02 10.78
CA GLY A 75 -12.01 28.61 11.52
C GLY A 75 -11.59 29.63 12.57
N GLN A 76 -10.30 29.68 12.95
CA GLN A 76 -9.80 30.65 13.93
C GLN A 76 -9.71 32.08 13.37
N ASP A 77 -9.22 32.24 12.14
CA ASP A 77 -9.16 33.53 11.45
C ASP A 77 -9.19 33.32 9.92
N PRO A 78 -10.39 33.33 9.30
CA PRO A 78 -10.56 33.13 7.86
C PRO A 78 -9.87 34.21 7.01
N GLU A 79 -9.73 35.43 7.55
CA GLU A 79 -9.20 36.59 6.84
C GLU A 79 -7.67 36.55 6.80
N PHE A 80 -7.02 36.26 7.94
CA PHE A 80 -5.58 36.02 8.01
C PHE A 80 -5.15 34.83 7.15
N PHE A 81 -5.94 33.76 7.14
CA PHE A 81 -5.64 32.60 6.32
C PHE A 81 -5.72 32.90 4.81
N SER A 82 -6.78 33.60 4.37
CA SER A 82 -6.95 34.00 2.97
C SER A 82 -5.76 34.83 2.49
N PHE A 83 -5.25 35.73 3.35
CA PHE A 83 -4.02 36.48 3.12
C PHE A 83 -2.78 35.58 3.04
N TYR A 84 -2.58 34.65 3.98
CA TYR A 84 -1.42 33.75 4.01
C TYR A 84 -1.36 32.79 2.82
N ARG A 85 -2.51 32.25 2.39
CA ARG A 85 -2.63 31.40 1.18
C ARG A 85 -2.29 32.17 -0.08
N ALA A 86 -2.75 33.43 -0.17
CA ALA A 86 -2.39 34.31 -1.26
C ALA A 86 -0.87 34.53 -1.30
N MET A 87 -0.23 34.83 -0.15
CA MET A 87 1.22 34.97 -0.05
C MET A 87 2.02 33.72 -0.46
N GLN A 88 1.59 32.51 -0.03
CA GLN A 88 2.25 31.27 -0.45
C GLN A 88 2.11 31.00 -1.95
N ALA A 89 0.96 31.35 -2.53
CA ALA A 89 0.77 31.27 -3.97
C ALA A 89 1.69 32.26 -4.71
N TYR A 90 1.90 33.45 -4.14
CA TYR A 90 2.84 34.45 -4.68
C TYR A 90 4.28 33.95 -4.63
N GLU A 91 4.72 33.42 -3.50
CA GLU A 91 6.06 32.83 -3.36
C GLU A 91 6.31 31.75 -4.43
N LYS A 92 5.37 30.81 -4.60
CA LYS A 92 5.50 29.74 -5.60
C LYS A 92 5.44 30.25 -7.04
N ALA A 93 4.62 31.24 -7.34
CA ALA A 93 4.48 31.81 -8.69
C ALA A 93 5.68 32.69 -9.08
N LEU A 94 6.33 33.35 -8.11
CA LEU A 94 7.41 34.31 -8.34
C LEU A 94 8.82 33.70 -8.30
N ILE A 95 9.01 32.51 -7.72
CA ILE A 95 10.32 31.82 -7.66
C ILE A 95 10.74 31.23 -9.03
N GLY A 96 9.82 31.09 -10.00
CA GLY A 96 10.17 30.73 -11.38
C GLY A 96 10.63 31.96 -12.15
N GLY A 97 11.94 32.22 -12.19
CA GLY A 97 12.62 33.43 -12.70
C GLY A 97 12.35 33.85 -14.16
N GLU A 98 11.40 33.24 -14.86
CA GLU A 98 10.97 33.61 -16.23
C GLU A 98 9.45 33.85 -16.35
N THR A 99 8.70 33.87 -15.25
CA THR A 99 7.23 34.03 -15.32
C THR A 99 6.84 35.50 -15.32
N SER A 100 6.59 36.07 -16.50
CA SER A 100 5.92 37.38 -16.62
C SER A 100 4.43 37.21 -16.29
N LEU A 101 4.03 37.63 -15.10
CA LEU A 101 2.66 37.50 -14.61
C LEU A 101 1.83 38.73 -15.05
N ILE A 102 0.99 38.57 -16.08
CA ILE A 102 0.03 39.59 -16.51
C ILE A 102 -1.21 39.46 -15.61
N LEU A 103 -1.36 40.37 -14.65
CA LEU A 103 -2.50 40.42 -13.75
C LEU A 103 -3.35 41.64 -14.04
N SER A 104 -4.66 41.44 -14.12
CA SER A 104 -5.62 42.54 -14.20
C SER A 104 -5.60 43.39 -12.92
N PRO A 105 -5.72 44.72 -13.01
CA PRO A 105 -5.72 45.63 -11.84
C PRO A 105 -6.81 45.29 -10.81
N ASP A 106 -7.91 44.67 -11.25
CA ASP A 106 -9.06 44.31 -10.42
C ASP A 106 -8.96 42.88 -9.83
N SER A 107 -7.82 42.22 -9.96
CA SER A 107 -7.64 40.87 -9.47
C SER A 107 -7.69 40.82 -7.94
N ASP A 108 -8.36 39.80 -7.39
CA ASP A 108 -8.29 39.44 -5.95
C ASP A 108 -6.84 39.29 -5.45
N PHE A 109 -5.87 39.18 -6.36
CA PHE A 109 -4.44 39.24 -6.09
C PHE A 109 -4.01 40.52 -5.34
N PHE A 110 -4.58 41.68 -5.65
CA PHE A 110 -4.21 42.96 -5.06
C PHE A 110 -5.06 43.36 -3.84
N LYS A 111 -6.09 42.57 -3.48
CA LYS A 111 -7.00 42.89 -2.36
C LYS A 111 -6.28 43.17 -1.04
N PHE A 112 -5.14 42.51 -0.80
CA PHE A 112 -4.37 42.65 0.43
C PHE A 112 -3.14 43.57 0.32
N PHE A 113 -2.74 43.98 -0.89
CA PHE A 113 -1.64 44.93 -1.09
C PHE A 113 -2.11 46.38 -1.21
N GLY A 114 -3.42 46.59 -1.11
CA GLY A 114 -4.06 47.90 -1.14
C GLY A 114 -4.34 48.35 -2.55
N ASN A 115 -5.49 49.00 -2.73
CA ASN A 115 -5.79 49.86 -3.86
C ASN A 115 -4.66 50.89 -3.98
N THR A 116 -3.65 50.61 -4.80
CA THR A 116 -2.80 51.66 -5.32
C THR A 116 -3.65 52.40 -6.35
N GLU A 117 -4.34 53.44 -5.89
CA GLU A 117 -4.88 54.45 -6.80
C GLU A 117 -3.75 54.87 -7.73
N VAL A 118 -3.83 54.40 -8.97
CA VAL A 118 -2.97 54.87 -10.05
C VAL A 118 -3.37 56.31 -10.28
N THR A 119 -2.64 57.23 -9.65
CA THR A 119 -2.68 58.65 -9.94
C THR A 119 -2.28 58.81 -11.40
N LYS A 120 -3.27 58.97 -12.27
CA LYS A 120 -3.08 59.43 -13.65
C LYS A 120 -2.58 60.87 -13.59
N ASN A 121 -1.36 61.09 -14.04
CA ASN A 121 -0.93 62.42 -14.51
C ASN A 121 -1.69 62.79 -15.79
#